data_AF-A0A917Y8J6-F1
#
_entry.id   AF-A0A917Y8J6-F1
#
_cell.length_a   1.000
_cell.length_b   1.000
_cell.length_c   1.000
_cell.angle_alpha   90.00
_cell.angle_beta   90.00
_cell.angle_gamma   90.00
#
_symmetry.space_group_name_H-M   'P 1'
#
loop_
_entity.id
_entity.type
_entity.pdbx_description
1 polymer ?
#
loop_
_entity_poly.entity_id
_entity_poly.type
_entity_poly.pdbx_seq_one_letter_code
_entity_poly.pdbx_strand_id
1 'polypeptide(L)'
;MDPITAAAAAGVALVVKGVLESAAQEAGRSGWSGGARIIERVRARFRDDTAAEGALERVEQSPEDEAAQAQLQRTLLAHMLRDPDFEADIRRIVDETVAAQGGKAQVNAALIKNAQVFNEKVEIQGDWNIS
;
A
#
# COMPACT_ATOMS: atom_id res chain seq x y z
N MET A 1 3.64 -18.41 -3.51
CA MET A 1 4.52 -17.26 -3.79
C MET A 1 5.16 -16.88 -2.47
N ASP A 2 6.48 -16.72 -2.43
CA ASP A 2 7.18 -16.26 -1.24
C ASP A 2 6.84 -14.77 -0.95
N PRO A 3 6.94 -14.33 0.32
CA PRO A 3 6.47 -12.99 0.72
C PRO A 3 7.21 -11.85 0.01
N ILE A 4 8.50 -12.03 -0.31
CA ILE A 4 9.31 -11.02 -1.00
C ILE A 4 8.87 -10.90 -2.46
N THR A 5 8.64 -12.02 -3.16
CA THR A 5 8.09 -12.02 -4.52
C THR A 5 6.69 -11.40 -4.57
N ALA A 6 5.85 -11.64 -3.56
CA ALA A 6 4.53 -11.01 -3.47
C ALA A 6 4.62 -9.48 -3.29
N ALA A 7 5.51 -9.02 -2.41
CA ALA A 7 5.76 -7.59 -2.21
C ALA A 7 6.37 -6.93 -3.47
N ALA A 8 7.25 -7.62 -4.20
CA ALA A 8 7.78 -7.13 -5.47
C ALA A 8 6.67 -7.00 -6.54
N ALA A 9 5.81 -8.01 -6.69
CA ALA A 9 4.69 -7.97 -7.62
C ALA A 9 3.70 -6.84 -7.28
N ALA A 10 3.35 -6.70 -5.99
CA ALA A 10 2.50 -5.61 -5.51
C ALA A 10 3.15 -4.24 -5.73
N GLY A 11 4.47 -4.13 -5.56
CA GLY A 11 5.22 -2.91 -5.83
C GLY A 11 5.14 -2.49 -7.30
N VAL A 12 5.30 -3.45 -8.24
CA VAL A 12 5.13 -3.18 -9.68
C VAL A 12 3.69 -2.75 -10.00
N ALA A 13 2.69 -3.42 -9.42
CA ALA A 13 1.29 -3.04 -9.62
C ALA A 13 1.01 -1.60 -9.16
N LEU A 14 1.64 -1.15 -8.06
CA LEU A 14 1.52 0.23 -7.59
C LEU A 14 2.26 1.25 -8.48
N VAL A 15 3.40 0.87 -9.07
CA VAL A 15 4.09 1.69 -10.06
C VAL A 15 3.22 1.88 -11.31
N VAL A 16 2.73 0.78 -11.89
CA VAL A 16 1.83 0.80 -13.07
C VAL A 16 0.61 1.68 -12.78
N LYS A 17 -0.01 1.50 -11.62
CA LYS A 17 -1.14 2.31 -11.20
C LYS A 17 -0.80 3.80 -11.09
N GLY A 18 0.32 4.14 -10.45
CA GLY A 18 0.76 5.53 -10.31
C GLY A 18 1.04 6.21 -11.65
N VAL A 19 1.57 5.46 -12.62
CA VAL A 19 1.81 5.94 -14.00
C VAL A 19 0.48 6.22 -14.70
N LEU A 20 -0.45 5.26 -14.68
CA LEU A 20 -1.77 5.40 -15.32
C LEU A 20 -2.57 6.57 -14.75
N GLU A 21 -2.55 6.73 -13.42
CA GLU A 21 -3.23 7.84 -12.73
C GLU A 21 -2.60 9.20 -13.07
N SER A 22 -1.28 9.26 -13.26
CA SER A 22 -0.58 10.49 -13.66
C SER A 22 -0.89 10.86 -15.12
N ALA A 23 -1.03 9.87 -16.00
CA ALA A 23 -1.37 10.07 -17.40
C ALA A 23 -2.83 10.51 -17.62
N ALA A 24 -3.76 10.06 -16.77
CA ALA A 24 -5.19 10.29 -16.92
C ALA A 24 -5.69 11.72 -16.57
N GLN A 25 -4.82 12.64 -16.11
CA GLN A 25 -5.21 13.99 -15.64
C GLN A 25 -6.34 14.01 -14.58
N GLU A 26 -6.61 12.90 -13.90
CA GLU A 26 -7.48 12.81 -12.71
C GLU A 26 -6.78 13.32 -11.44
N ALA A 27 -5.85 14.27 -11.60
CA ALA A 27 -5.22 15.08 -10.56
C ALA A 27 -6.21 16.04 -9.86
N GLY A 28 -7.50 15.72 -9.89
CA GLY A 28 -8.58 16.48 -9.29
C GLY A 28 -8.80 16.10 -7.83
N ARG A 29 -7.93 16.59 -6.95
CA ARG A 29 -8.17 16.78 -5.50
C ARG A 29 -8.32 15.47 -4.67
N SER A 30 -7.26 15.14 -3.91
CA SER A 30 -7.28 14.31 -2.69
C SER A 30 -7.04 12.78 -2.79
N GLY A 31 -6.62 12.23 -3.92
CA GLY A 31 -6.66 10.76 -4.11
C GLY A 31 -5.48 9.91 -3.66
N TRP A 32 -4.25 10.16 -4.14
CA TRP A 32 -3.32 9.04 -4.31
C TRP A 32 -1.85 9.36 -4.03
N SER A 33 -1.38 9.12 -2.80
CA SER A 33 0.04 9.28 -2.44
C SER A 33 0.88 8.02 -2.62
N GLY A 34 0.27 6.84 -2.77
CA GLY A 34 0.99 5.56 -2.78
C GLY A 34 1.82 5.32 -4.05
N GLY A 35 1.22 5.53 -5.23
CA GLY A 35 1.86 5.34 -6.54
C GLY A 35 3.06 6.27 -6.76
N ALA A 36 2.90 7.57 -6.49
CA ALA A 36 4.01 8.53 -6.59
C ALA A 36 5.16 8.20 -5.62
N ARG A 37 4.84 7.85 -4.36
CA ARG A 37 5.85 7.49 -3.36
C ARG A 37 6.64 6.25 -3.76
N ILE A 38 5.98 5.22 -4.31
CA ILE A 38 6.70 4.01 -4.72
C ILE A 38 7.59 4.27 -5.94
N ILE A 39 7.13 5.06 -6.91
CA ILE A 39 7.93 5.45 -8.08
C ILE A 39 9.17 6.22 -7.64
N GLU A 40 9.00 7.23 -6.78
CA GLU A 40 10.11 8.01 -6.24
C GLU A 40 11.11 7.14 -5.46
N ARG A 41 10.61 6.23 -4.62
CA ARG A 41 11.48 5.34 -3.83
C ARG A 41 12.26 4.37 -4.70
N VAL A 42 11.61 3.75 -5.69
CA VAL A 42 12.24 2.82 -6.64
C VAL A 42 13.26 3.58 -7.50
N ARG A 43 12.89 4.76 -8.03
CA ARG A 43 13.80 5.61 -8.81
C ARG A 43 15.03 6.04 -8.00
N ALA A 44 14.83 6.42 -6.73
CA ALA A 44 15.95 6.76 -5.84
C ALA A 44 16.85 5.56 -5.56
N ARG A 45 16.30 4.35 -5.45
CA ARG A 45 17.08 3.13 -5.20
C ARG A 45 17.84 2.65 -6.44
N PHE A 46 17.25 2.86 -7.61
CA PHE A 46 17.83 2.48 -8.90
C PHE A 46 18.83 3.48 -9.43
N ARG A 47 18.95 4.67 -8.81
CA ARG A 47 20.01 5.63 -9.09
C ARG A 47 21.35 4.90 -9.01
N ASP A 48 22.09 4.88 -10.13
CA ASP A 48 23.36 4.17 -10.33
C ASP A 48 23.27 2.71 -10.83
N ASP A 49 22.06 2.20 -11.12
CA ASP A 49 21.81 0.93 -11.81
C ASP A 49 21.05 1.19 -13.12
N THR A 50 21.80 1.43 -14.21
CA THR A 50 21.24 1.75 -15.53
C THR A 50 20.26 0.70 -16.05
N ALA A 51 20.48 -0.59 -15.72
CA ALA A 51 19.57 -1.65 -16.14
C ALA A 51 18.24 -1.58 -15.38
N ALA A 52 18.30 -1.22 -14.10
CA ALA A 52 17.11 -1.03 -13.28
C ALA A 52 16.35 0.25 -13.62
N GLU A 53 17.06 1.36 -13.85
CA GLU A 53 16.48 2.62 -14.34
C GLU A 53 15.71 2.39 -15.65
N GLY A 54 16.32 1.71 -16.63
CA GLY A 54 15.67 1.39 -17.91
C GLY A 54 14.52 0.37 -17.80
N ALA A 55 14.46 -0.42 -16.72
CA ALA A 55 13.29 -1.26 -16.45
C ALA A 55 12.12 -0.45 -15.90
N LEU A 56 12.38 0.51 -15.01
CA LEU A 56 11.36 1.43 -14.50
C LEU A 56 10.84 2.33 -15.61
N GLU A 57 11.73 2.94 -16.40
CA GLU A 57 11.37 3.86 -17.48
C GLU A 57 10.48 3.19 -18.54
N ARG A 58 10.74 1.93 -18.90
CA ARG A 58 9.88 1.18 -19.83
C ARG A 58 8.46 0.98 -19.30
N VAL A 59 8.29 0.71 -18.01
CA VAL A 59 6.96 0.61 -17.39
C VAL A 59 6.29 1.98 -17.31
N GLU A 60 7.04 3.06 -17.10
CA GLU A 60 6.50 4.43 -17.15
C GLU A 60 6.04 4.83 -18.56
N GLN A 61 6.73 4.38 -19.61
CA GLN A 61 6.37 4.66 -21.01
C GLN A 61 5.26 3.75 -21.55
N SER A 62 5.16 2.52 -21.07
CA SER A 62 4.21 1.52 -21.53
C SER A 62 3.73 0.66 -20.35
N PRO A 63 2.85 1.22 -19.48
CA PRO A 63 2.40 0.55 -18.27
C PRO A 63 1.62 -0.75 -18.52
N GLU A 64 1.04 -0.93 -19.71
CA GLU A 64 0.34 -2.14 -20.14
C GLU A 64 1.24 -3.26 -20.69
N ASP A 65 2.54 -3.00 -20.89
CA ASP A 65 3.49 -4.01 -21.36
C ASP A 65 3.84 -5.01 -20.25
N GLU A 66 3.23 -6.19 -20.30
CA GLU A 66 3.46 -7.28 -19.35
C GLU A 66 4.93 -7.72 -19.29
N ALA A 67 5.66 -7.64 -20.40
CA ALA A 67 7.08 -8.00 -20.43
C ALA A 67 7.93 -6.95 -19.70
N ALA A 68 7.60 -5.66 -19.84
CA ALA A 68 8.22 -4.59 -19.07
C ALA A 68 7.93 -4.73 -17.58
N GLN A 69 6.67 -5.00 -17.20
CA GLN A 69 6.27 -5.24 -15.80
C GLN A 69 7.01 -6.43 -15.18
N ALA A 70 7.07 -7.56 -15.88
CA ALA A 70 7.77 -8.76 -15.41
C ALA A 70 9.28 -8.50 -15.23
N GLN A 71 9.89 -7.72 -16.12
CA GLN A 71 11.29 -7.34 -16.00
C GLN A 71 11.54 -6.42 -14.80
N LEU A 72 10.66 -5.45 -14.57
CA LEU A 72 10.72 -4.59 -13.39
C LEU A 72 10.54 -5.42 -12.11
N GLN A 73 9.63 -6.38 -12.09
CA GLN A 73 9.42 -7.27 -10.94
C GLN A 73 10.68 -8.06 -10.58
N ARG A 74 11.34 -8.67 -11.58
CA ARG A 74 12.59 -9.42 -11.36
C ARG A 74 13.69 -8.52 -10.81
N THR A 75 13.79 -7.30 -11.35
CA THR A 75 14.79 -6.32 -10.92
C THR A 75 14.52 -5.87 -9.49
N LEU A 76 13.27 -5.53 -9.18
CA LEU A 76 12.84 -5.13 -7.85
C LEU A 76 13.09 -6.25 -6.83
N LEU A 77 12.75 -7.49 -7.17
CA LEU A 77 13.03 -8.67 -6.35
C LEU A 77 14.54 -8.83 -6.09
N ALA A 78 15.38 -8.69 -7.11
CA ALA A 78 16.83 -8.81 -6.95
C ALA A 78 17.41 -7.74 -6.01
N HIS A 79 16.88 -6.52 -6.05
CA HIS A 79 17.28 -5.45 -5.13
C HIS A 79 16.77 -5.71 -3.71
N MET A 80 15.51 -6.14 -3.53
CA MET A 80 14.94 -6.49 -2.22
C MET A 80 15.67 -7.66 -1.55
N LEU A 81 16.11 -8.67 -2.32
CA LEU A 81 16.89 -9.79 -1.77
C LEU A 81 18.30 -9.39 -1.30
N ARG A 82 18.86 -8.32 -1.85
CA ARG A 82 20.20 -7.80 -1.49
C ARG A 82 20.14 -6.76 -0.37
N ASP A 83 18.98 -6.15 -0.17
CA ASP A 83 18.78 -4.98 0.69
C ASP A 83 17.48 -5.15 1.49
N PRO A 84 17.56 -5.76 2.70
CA PRO A 84 16.39 -6.00 3.55
C PRO A 84 15.68 -4.72 3.99
N ASP A 85 16.40 -3.60 4.14
CA ASP A 85 15.80 -2.32 4.51
C ASP A 85 14.94 -1.78 3.36
N PHE A 86 15.41 -1.94 2.12
CA PHE A 86 14.63 -1.62 0.94
C PHE A 86 13.40 -2.52 0.80
N GLU A 87 13.51 -3.83 1.08
CA GLU A 87 12.37 -4.74 1.13
C GLU A 87 11.30 -4.28 2.14
N ALA A 88 11.73 -3.95 3.36
CA ALA A 88 10.84 -3.47 4.41
C ALA A 88 10.13 -2.16 4.01
N ASP A 89 10.83 -1.25 3.36
CA ASP A 89 10.26 0.00 2.84
C ASP A 89 9.20 -0.24 1.76
N ILE A 90 9.50 -1.09 0.76
CA ILE A 90 8.55 -1.41 -0.31
C ILE A 90 7.31 -2.08 0.27
N ARG A 91 7.49 -3.05 1.17
CA ARG A 91 6.39 -3.73 1.84
C ARG A 91 5.53 -2.74 2.64
N ARG A 92 6.15 -1.84 3.39
CA ARG A 92 5.43 -0.80 4.16
C ARG A 92 4.61 0.11 3.24
N ILE A 93 5.17 0.57 2.12
CA ILE A 93 4.43 1.42 1.17
C ILE A 93 3.25 0.65 0.56
N VAL A 94 3.44 -0.63 0.22
CA VAL A 94 2.38 -1.51 -0.28
C VAL A 94 1.27 -1.64 0.77
N ASP A 95 1.62 -1.98 2.00
CA ASP A 95 0.67 -2.20 3.10
C ASP A 95 -0.10 -0.93 3.44
N GLU A 96 0.58 0.22 3.55
CA GLU A 96 -0.04 1.53 3.76
C GLU A 96 -1.04 1.86 2.64
N THR A 97 -0.67 1.55 1.39
CA THR A 97 -1.51 1.83 0.22
C THR A 97 -2.70 0.88 0.11
N VAL A 98 -2.53 -0.39 0.49
CA VAL A 98 -3.63 -1.36 0.58
C VAL A 98 -4.57 -1.01 1.73
N ALA A 99 -4.06 -0.64 2.89
CA ALA A 99 -4.85 -0.20 4.03
C ALA A 99 -5.66 1.08 3.72
N ALA A 100 -5.06 2.03 3.00
CA ALA A 100 -5.76 3.23 2.54
C ALA A 100 -6.88 2.91 1.53
N GLN A 101 -6.71 1.91 0.66
CA GLN A 101 -7.73 1.44 -0.27
C GLN A 101 -8.83 0.61 0.43
N GLY A 102 -8.46 -0.16 1.45
CA GLY A 102 -9.38 -0.92 2.32
C GLY A 102 -10.18 -0.05 3.31
N GLY A 103 -9.85 1.24 3.42
CA GLY A 103 -10.54 2.22 4.27
C GLY A 103 -11.97 2.59 3.85
N LYS A 104 -12.48 2.03 2.75
CA LYS A 104 -13.93 1.88 2.53
C LYS A 104 -14.47 0.55 3.10
N ALA A 105 -13.97 0.11 4.24
CA ALA A 105 -14.84 -0.54 5.21
C ALA A 105 -15.85 0.53 5.64
N GLN A 106 -16.90 0.69 4.84
CA GLN A 106 -18.09 1.43 5.21
C GLN A 106 -18.54 0.81 6.55
N VAL A 107 -18.22 1.48 7.67
CA VAL A 107 -18.95 1.26 8.92
C VAL A 107 -20.36 1.70 8.59
N ASN A 108 -21.11 0.78 7.99
CA ASN A 108 -22.53 0.96 7.74
C ASN A 108 -23.12 1.16 9.12
N ALA A 109 -23.51 2.39 9.44
CA ALA A 109 -24.28 2.70 10.65
C ALA A 109 -25.58 1.86 10.73
N ALA A 110 -25.95 1.16 9.64
CA ALA A 110 -27.00 0.15 9.62
C ALA A 110 -26.63 -1.18 10.34
N LEU A 111 -25.36 -1.53 10.55
CA LEU A 111 -24.94 -2.72 11.31
C LEU A 111 -24.89 -2.46 12.83
N ILE A 112 -24.80 -1.19 13.26
CA ILE A 112 -25.01 -0.81 14.67
C ILE A 112 -26.52 -0.67 14.92
N LYS A 113 -27.27 -1.74 14.67
CA LYS A 113 -28.67 -1.86 15.11
C LYS A 113 -28.89 -2.97 16.14
N ASN A 114 -27.85 -3.74 16.46
CA ASN A 114 -27.92 -4.87 17.39
C ASN A 114 -26.84 -4.84 18.49
N ALA A 115 -26.27 -3.68 18.81
CA ALA A 115 -25.63 -3.54 20.12
C ALA A 115 -26.76 -3.53 21.16
N GLN A 116 -27.16 -4.71 21.63
CA GLN A 116 -28.03 -4.84 22.78
C GLN A 116 -27.29 -4.22 23.97
N VAL A 117 -27.65 -2.97 24.30
CA VAL A 117 -27.31 -2.37 25.57
C VAL A 117 -28.09 -3.16 26.61
N PHE A 118 -27.41 -4.10 27.27
CA PHE A 118 -27.93 -4.72 28.49
C PHE A 118 -28.00 -3.62 29.55
N ASN A 119 -29.16 -2.97 29.64
CA ASN A 119 -29.55 -2.15 30.77
C ASN A 119 -30.03 -3.10 31.90
N GLU A 120 -29.11 -3.88 32.46
CA GLU A 120 -29.42 -4.53 33.73
C GLU A 120 -29.06 -3.56 34.86
N LYS A 121 -30.01 -3.40 35.78
CA LYS A 121 -29.98 -2.44 36.88
C LYS A 121 -28.81 -2.82 37.80
N VAL A 122 -27.72 -2.05 37.77
CA VAL A 122 -26.59 -2.25 38.69
C VAL A 122 -27.03 -1.82 40.08
N GLU A 123 -27.50 -2.75 40.90
CA GLU A 123 -27.69 -2.53 42.34
C GLU A 123 -26.35 -2.71 43.04
N ILE A 124 -25.70 -1.59 43.37
CA ILE A 124 -24.49 -1.57 44.17
C ILE A 124 -24.92 -1.68 45.64
N GLN A 125 -24.85 -2.88 46.22
CA GLN A 125 -24.88 -3.06 47.67
C GLN A 125 -23.44 -3.04 48.20
N GLY A 126 -23.13 -1.99 48.97
CA GLY A 126 -21.89 -1.89 49.73
C GLY A 126 -21.95 -0.65 50.61
N ASP A 127 -21.68 -0.80 51.91
CA ASP A 127 -21.72 0.28 52.90
C ASP A 127 -20.74 1.40 52.52
N TRP A 128 -21.28 2.55 52.14
CA TRP A 128 -20.48 3.75 51.85
C TRP A 128 -20.01 4.37 53.17
N ASN A 129 -18.79 4.02 53.58
CA ASN A 129 -18.11 4.69 54.69
C ASN A 129 -17.33 5.88 54.14
N ILE A 130 -17.91 7.07 54.26
CA ILE A 130 -17.25 8.33 53.90
C ILE A 130 -16.66 8.89 55.20
N SER A 131 -15.33 8.88 55.33
CA SER A 131 -14.62 9.52 56.45
C SER A 131 -14.58 11.03 56.32
#